data_AF-X0T5U6-F1
#
_entry.id   AF-X0T5U6-F1
#
_cell.length_a   1.000
_cell.length_b   1.000
_cell.length_c   1.000
_cell.angle_alpha   90.00
_cell.angle_beta   90.00
_cell.angle_gamma   90.00
#
_symmetry.space_group_name_H-M   'P 1'
#
loop_
_entity.id
_entity.type
_entity.pdbx_description
1 polymer ?
#
loop_
_entity_poly.entity_id
_entity_poly.type
_entity_poly.pdbx_seq_one_letter_code
_entity_poly.pdbx_strand_id
1 'polypeptide(L)'
;GSLTGETAQVVDYGNDGTAVTAEPDTGYHFVDWSDASTDNPRTDVNVMADIDVTASFAVDTFSLDYTAGAGGSLTGETAQVVDYGNDGTAVTAEPDTGYHFVDWSDASTDNPRTDVNVTADIDVIANFAVDTFSLDYTAGAGGSLTGETAQVVDYGNDGTAVTAEPDTGYHFVDWSDASTDNPRTDVNVMANIDVIASFAVDT
;
A
#
# COMPACT_ATOMS: atom_id res chain seq x y z
N GLY A 1 32.04 -10.86 -9.73
CA GLY A 1 32.02 -12.06 -10.57
C GLY A 1 33.39 -12.69 -10.59
N SER A 2 33.47 -13.93 -11.03
CA SER A 2 34.71 -14.67 -11.23
C SER A 2 34.76 -15.30 -12.63
N LEU A 3 35.92 -15.83 -13.01
CA LEU A 3 36.06 -16.64 -14.22
C LEU A 3 36.34 -18.09 -13.82
N THR A 4 35.70 -19.04 -14.51
CA THR A 4 35.96 -20.47 -14.37
C THR A 4 36.37 -21.10 -15.69
N GLY A 5 37.07 -22.25 -15.62
CA GLY A 5 37.79 -22.84 -16.75
C GLY A 5 39.29 -22.50 -16.72
N GLU A 6 39.99 -22.74 -17.83
CA GLU A 6 41.41 -22.38 -17.97
C GLU A 6 41.52 -20.92 -18.45
N THR A 7 41.67 -19.97 -17.51
CA THR A 7 41.66 -18.53 -17.82
C THR A 7 42.96 -18.03 -18.45
N ALA A 8 44.04 -18.80 -18.34
CA ALA A 8 45.31 -18.55 -19.01
C ALA A 8 45.65 -19.77 -19.84
N GLN A 9 45.63 -19.61 -21.16
CA GLN A 9 45.80 -20.70 -22.12
C GLN A 9 47.00 -20.40 -23.01
N VAL A 10 47.71 -21.46 -23.39
CA VAL A 10 48.74 -21.42 -24.44
C VAL A 10 48.34 -22.45 -25.46
N VAL A 11 48.03 -22.00 -26.67
CA VAL A 11 47.65 -22.85 -27.80
C VAL A 11 48.62 -22.66 -28.95
N ASP A 12 48.83 -23.70 -29.76
CA ASP A 12 49.61 -23.55 -30.99
C ASP A 12 48.88 -22.64 -31.98
N TYR A 13 49.63 -22.00 -32.88
CA TYR A 13 49.09 -21.11 -33.90
C TYR A 13 47.99 -21.78 -34.73
N GLY A 14 46.80 -21.19 -34.74
CA GLY A 14 45.62 -21.66 -35.47
C GLY A 14 44.79 -22.73 -34.77
N ASN A 15 45.16 -23.14 -33.54
CA ASN A 15 44.32 -24.03 -32.73
C ASN A 15 43.29 -23.24 -31.93
N ASP A 16 42.26 -23.96 -31.46
CA ASP A 16 41.21 -23.43 -30.59
C ASP A 16 41.65 -23.50 -29.12
N GLY A 17 41.19 -22.55 -28.32
CA GLY A 17 41.23 -22.61 -26.86
C GLY A 17 40.16 -23.52 -26.27
N THR A 18 40.13 -23.57 -24.93
CA THR A 18 39.05 -24.20 -24.14
C THR A 18 38.08 -23.15 -23.62
N ALA A 19 36.89 -23.59 -23.23
CA ALA A 19 35.84 -22.71 -22.75
C ALA A 19 36.22 -22.00 -21.44
N VAL A 20 35.99 -20.68 -21.38
CA VAL A 20 36.06 -19.86 -20.17
C VAL A 20 34.67 -19.32 -19.88
N THR A 21 34.20 -19.51 -18.66
CA THR A 21 32.87 -19.04 -18.22
C THR A 21 33.03 -17.83 -17.33
N ALA A 22 32.30 -16.76 -17.60
CA ALA A 22 32.11 -15.66 -16.67
C ALA A 22 30.98 -16.01 -15.70
N GLU A 23 31.28 -16.09 -14.41
CA GLU A 23 30.32 -16.41 -13.35
C GLU A 23 30.02 -15.14 -12.55
N PRO A 24 28.84 -14.53 -12.71
CA PRO A 24 28.45 -13.36 -11.92
C PRO A 24 28.33 -13.72 -10.43
N ASP A 25 28.60 -12.73 -9.57
CA ASP A 25 28.29 -12.89 -8.14
C ASP A 25 26.77 -12.75 -7.94
N THR A 26 26.26 -13.12 -6.77
CA THR A 26 24.83 -12.92 -6.44
C THR A 26 24.45 -11.44 -6.57
N GLY A 27 23.36 -11.16 -7.29
CA GLY A 27 22.89 -9.80 -7.57
C GLY A 27 23.60 -9.10 -8.70
N TYR A 28 24.37 -9.83 -9.52
CA TYR A 28 25.01 -9.32 -10.72
C TYR A 28 24.70 -10.24 -11.91
N HIS A 29 24.78 -9.68 -13.11
CA HIS A 29 24.77 -10.43 -14.37
C HIS A 29 26.02 -10.13 -15.20
N PHE A 30 26.37 -11.08 -16.08
CA PHE A 30 27.42 -10.89 -17.07
C PHE A 30 26.88 -9.98 -18.18
N VAL A 31 27.65 -8.96 -18.54
CA VAL A 31 27.27 -7.98 -19.58
C VAL A 31 27.92 -8.35 -20.89
N ASP A 32 29.25 -8.28 -20.93
CA ASP A 32 30.07 -8.52 -22.11
C ASP A 32 31.53 -8.77 -21.71
N TRP A 33 32.30 -9.25 -22.67
CA TRP A 33 33.74 -9.23 -22.64
C TRP A 33 34.24 -7.87 -23.17
N SER A 34 35.48 -7.48 -22.85
CA SER A 34 36.07 -6.20 -23.28
C SER A 34 36.21 -6.03 -24.80
N ASP A 35 36.03 -7.10 -25.57
CA ASP A 35 35.95 -7.12 -27.03
C ASP A 35 34.50 -7.01 -27.56
N ALA A 36 33.54 -6.70 -26.68
CA ALA A 36 32.09 -6.64 -26.89
C ALA A 36 31.41 -7.99 -27.20
N SER A 37 32.11 -9.12 -27.03
CA SER A 37 31.47 -10.44 -27.11
C SER A 37 30.49 -10.63 -25.94
N THR A 38 29.33 -11.22 -26.23
CA THR A 38 28.32 -11.56 -25.21
C THR A 38 28.20 -13.08 -24.99
N ASP A 39 29.06 -13.85 -25.66
CA ASP A 39 29.08 -15.31 -25.50
C ASP A 39 29.59 -15.69 -24.10
N ASN A 40 28.78 -16.45 -23.37
CA ASN A 40 29.14 -16.98 -22.07
C ASN A 40 28.54 -18.38 -21.87
N PRO A 41 29.35 -19.45 -21.82
CA PRO A 41 30.82 -19.44 -21.87
C PRO A 41 31.39 -18.97 -23.22
N ARG A 42 32.58 -18.37 -23.20
CA ARG A 42 33.34 -18.01 -24.41
C ARG A 42 34.32 -19.11 -24.80
N THR A 43 34.60 -19.27 -26.09
CA THR A 43 35.69 -20.09 -26.61
C THR A 43 36.33 -19.38 -27.79
N ASP A 44 37.63 -19.12 -27.71
CA ASP A 44 38.38 -18.49 -28.79
C ASP A 44 38.88 -19.57 -29.76
N VAL A 45 38.39 -19.52 -31.00
CA VAL A 45 38.71 -20.50 -32.05
C VAL A 45 39.72 -19.92 -33.04
N ASN A 46 40.55 -20.78 -33.64
CA ASN A 46 41.57 -20.43 -34.62
C ASN A 46 42.45 -19.25 -34.14
N VAL A 47 43.12 -19.42 -33.00
CA VAL A 47 43.90 -18.36 -32.34
C VAL A 47 45.16 -18.07 -33.15
N MET A 48 45.23 -16.87 -33.75
CA MET A 48 46.36 -16.44 -34.60
C MET A 48 47.27 -15.39 -33.94
N ALA A 49 46.85 -14.84 -32.81
CA ALA A 49 47.56 -13.83 -32.02
C ALA A 49 47.11 -13.90 -30.55
N ASP A 50 47.85 -13.26 -29.66
CA ASP A 50 47.48 -13.17 -28.25
C ASP A 50 46.12 -12.49 -28.07
N ILE A 51 45.28 -13.07 -27.21
CA ILE A 51 43.96 -12.54 -26.83
C ILE A 51 44.01 -12.23 -25.34
N ASP A 52 43.71 -10.98 -24.99
CA ASP A 52 43.59 -10.53 -23.61
C ASP A 52 42.26 -9.78 -23.48
N VAL A 53 41.36 -10.35 -22.68
CA VAL A 53 39.97 -9.93 -22.56
C VAL A 53 39.50 -10.06 -21.11
N THR A 54 38.71 -9.09 -20.67
CA THR A 54 38.13 -9.07 -19.33
C THR A 54 36.62 -9.23 -19.41
N ALA A 55 36.02 -9.92 -18.45
CA ALA A 55 34.57 -9.97 -18.31
C ALA A 55 34.07 -8.75 -17.53
N SER A 56 32.98 -8.15 -18.02
CA SER A 56 32.24 -7.08 -17.36
C SER A 56 30.98 -7.66 -16.70
N PHE A 57 30.68 -7.16 -15.51
CA PHE A 57 29.48 -7.52 -14.75
C PHE A 57 28.77 -6.26 -14.30
N ALA A 58 27.44 -6.27 -14.34
CA ALA A 58 26.59 -5.19 -13.83
C ALA A 58 25.71 -5.72 -12.70
N VAL A 59 25.39 -4.83 -11.76
CA VAL A 59 24.47 -5.15 -10.67
C VAL A 59 23.05 -5.25 -11.23
N ASP A 60 22.27 -6.20 -10.72
CA ASP A 60 20.85 -6.29 -11.02
C ASP A 60 20.11 -5.15 -10.33
N THR A 61 19.06 -4.65 -10.97
CA THR A 61 18.22 -3.57 -10.45
C THR A 61 16.77 -4.01 -10.38
N PHE A 62 16.04 -3.55 -9.36
CA PHE A 62 14.63 -3.84 -9.18
C PHE A 62 13.80 -2.56 -9.06
N SER A 63 12.58 -2.60 -9.59
CA SER A 63 11.62 -1.51 -9.47
C SER A 63 10.75 -1.68 -8.23
N LEU A 64 10.51 -0.57 -7.53
CA LEU A 64 9.55 -0.48 -6.42
C LEU A 64 8.49 0.55 -6.81
N ASP A 65 7.28 0.08 -7.06
CA ASP A 65 6.14 0.89 -7.43
C ASP A 65 5.10 0.87 -6.30
N TYR A 66 4.77 2.07 -5.81
CA TYR A 66 3.79 2.30 -4.76
C TYR A 66 2.63 3.11 -5.33
N THR A 67 1.40 2.65 -5.12
CA THR A 67 0.20 3.36 -5.59
C THR A 67 -0.79 3.62 -4.47
N ALA A 68 -1.52 4.74 -4.52
CA ALA A 68 -2.60 5.03 -3.60
C ALA A 68 -3.91 4.39 -4.10
N GLY A 69 -4.61 3.67 -3.22
CA GLY A 69 -6.02 3.37 -3.39
C GLY A 69 -6.91 4.61 -3.23
N ALA A 70 -8.22 4.45 -3.39
CA ALA A 70 -9.17 5.53 -3.15
C ALA A 70 -9.22 5.90 -1.65
N GLY A 71 -9.45 7.18 -1.33
CA GLY A 71 -9.55 7.66 0.05
C GLY A 71 -8.22 8.07 0.69
N GLY A 72 -7.18 8.27 -0.11
CA GLY A 72 -5.91 8.79 0.37
C GLY A 72 -4.94 9.08 -0.78
N SER A 73 -3.71 9.41 -0.40
CA SER A 73 -2.59 9.72 -1.28
C SER A 73 -1.28 9.16 -0.73
N LEU A 74 -0.20 9.27 -1.50
CA LEU A 74 1.14 8.90 -1.07
C LEU A 74 2.07 10.11 -1.08
N THR A 75 2.97 10.20 -0.10
CA THR A 75 4.10 11.13 -0.10
C THR A 75 5.44 10.37 -0.02
N GLY A 76 6.47 10.90 -0.69
CA GLY A 76 7.75 10.22 -0.90
C GLY A 76 8.03 9.93 -2.38
N GLU A 77 9.02 9.10 -2.67
CA GLU A 77 9.32 8.62 -4.02
C GLU A 77 8.52 7.34 -4.29
N THR A 78 7.43 7.44 -5.05
CA THR A 78 6.49 6.32 -5.24
C THR A 78 6.86 5.37 -6.38
N ALA A 79 7.88 5.71 -7.17
CA ALA A 79 8.44 4.85 -8.19
C ALA A 79 9.96 4.91 -8.05
N GLN A 80 10.57 3.82 -7.64
CA GLN A 80 12.00 3.74 -7.31
C GLN A 80 12.66 2.65 -8.14
N VAL A 81 13.96 2.78 -8.39
CA VAL A 81 14.81 1.71 -8.92
C VAL A 81 16.01 1.59 -8.01
N VAL A 82 16.23 0.40 -7.46
CA VAL A 82 17.33 0.13 -6.52
C VAL A 82 18.17 -1.04 -7.00
N ASP A 83 19.46 -1.02 -6.68
CA ASP A 83 20.34 -2.15 -6.92
C ASP A 83 19.96 -3.35 -6.03
N TYR A 84 20.31 -4.56 -6.46
CA TYR A 84 20.13 -5.79 -5.69
C TYR A 84 20.70 -5.64 -4.26
N GLY A 85 19.85 -5.94 -3.27
CA GLY A 85 20.19 -5.91 -1.85
C GLY A 85 20.22 -4.51 -1.23
N ASN A 86 19.99 -3.45 -2.00
CA ASN A 86 19.83 -2.10 -1.44
C ASN A 86 18.40 -1.89 -0.92
N ASP A 87 18.26 -0.88 -0.08
CA ASP A 87 16.98 -0.43 0.46
C ASP A 87 16.36 0.65 -0.44
N GLY A 88 15.03 0.68 -0.50
CA GLY A 88 14.28 1.81 -1.02
C GLY A 88 14.26 3.02 -0.07
N THR A 89 13.54 4.05 -0.46
CA THR A 89 13.24 5.22 0.38
C THR A 89 11.83 5.13 0.96
N ALA A 90 11.60 5.83 2.08
CA ALA A 90 10.33 5.78 2.77
C ALA A 90 9.18 6.41 1.96
N VAL A 91 8.05 5.70 1.90
CA VAL A 91 6.79 6.16 1.31
C VAL A 91 5.72 6.18 2.40
N THR A 92 5.04 7.31 2.56
CA THR A 92 3.99 7.49 3.58
C THR A 92 2.63 7.44 2.91
N ALA A 93 1.73 6.60 3.44
CA ALA A 93 0.33 6.61 3.08
C ALA A 93 -0.40 7.70 3.90
N GLU A 94 -1.01 8.66 3.21
CA GLU A 94 -1.70 9.80 3.81
C GLU A 94 -3.20 9.69 3.53
N PRO A 95 -4.02 9.28 4.51
CA PRO A 95 -5.47 9.20 4.34
C PRO A 95 -6.10 10.56 4.07
N ASP A 96 -7.12 10.59 3.23
CA ASP A 96 -7.97 11.77 3.08
C ASP A 96 -8.80 11.99 4.36
N THR A 97 -9.43 13.17 4.47
CA THR A 97 -10.31 13.44 5.62
C THR A 97 -11.49 12.49 5.65
N GLY A 98 -11.73 11.85 6.80
CA GLY A 98 -12.76 10.83 6.98
C GLY A 98 -12.36 9.43 6.51
N TYR A 99 -11.07 9.21 6.28
CA TYR A 99 -10.50 7.90 5.95
C TYR A 99 -9.33 7.58 6.89
N HIS A 100 -9.00 6.30 6.98
CA HIS A 100 -7.78 5.82 7.62
C HIS A 100 -7.04 4.82 6.71
N PHE A 101 -5.72 4.76 6.87
CA PHE A 101 -4.89 3.74 6.23
C PHE A 101 -5.14 2.39 6.91
N VAL A 102 -5.36 1.35 6.10
CA VAL A 102 -5.64 0.00 6.57
C VAL A 102 -4.38 -0.85 6.49
N ASP A 103 -3.89 -1.06 5.28
CA ASP A 103 -2.73 -1.86 4.96
C ASP A 103 -2.24 -1.56 3.53
N TRP A 104 -1.08 -2.08 3.18
CA TRP A 104 -0.65 -2.25 1.80
C TRP A 104 -1.26 -3.54 1.24
N SER A 105 -1.31 -3.67 -0.09
CA SER A 105 -1.89 -4.85 -0.78
C SER A 105 -1.20 -6.19 -0.48
N ASP A 106 -0.02 -6.17 0.14
CA ASP A 106 0.70 -7.34 0.66
C ASP A 106 0.46 -7.58 2.16
N ALA A 107 -0.56 -6.92 2.74
CA ALA A 107 -0.94 -6.95 4.15
C ALA A 107 0.05 -6.31 5.13
N SER A 108 1.09 -5.61 4.65
CA SER A 108 1.93 -4.79 5.52
C SER A 108 1.13 -3.62 6.10
N THR A 109 1.28 -3.34 7.39
CA THR A 109 0.66 -2.18 8.06
C THR A 109 1.66 -1.07 8.35
N ASP A 110 2.89 -1.17 7.84
CA ASP A 110 3.93 -0.16 8.09
C ASP A 110 3.58 1.15 7.37
N ASN A 111 3.59 2.25 8.12
CA ASN A 111 3.37 3.59 7.60
C ASN A 111 4.13 4.63 8.46
N PRO A 112 5.19 5.27 7.93
CA PRO A 112 5.74 5.11 6.58
C PRO A 112 6.29 3.70 6.32
N ARG A 113 6.25 3.28 5.06
CA ARG A 113 6.82 2.01 4.56
C ARG A 113 8.19 2.25 3.92
N THR A 114 9.14 1.36 4.22
CA THR A 114 10.43 1.27 3.53
C THR A 114 10.70 -0.20 3.23
N ASP A 115 10.90 -0.54 1.96
CA ASP A 115 11.32 -1.89 1.57
C ASP A 115 12.84 -2.00 1.63
N VAL A 116 13.33 -2.97 2.42
CA VAL A 116 14.76 -3.15 2.71
C VAL A 116 15.30 -4.43 2.09
N ASN A 117 16.58 -4.45 1.75
CA ASN A 117 17.28 -5.59 1.14
C ASN A 117 16.50 -6.16 -0.06
N VAL A 118 16.22 -5.30 -1.06
CA VAL A 118 15.36 -5.62 -2.20
C VAL A 118 16.03 -6.63 -3.12
N THR A 119 15.35 -7.73 -3.41
CA THR A 119 15.87 -8.82 -4.26
C THR A 119 14.94 -9.21 -5.40
N ALA A 120 13.82 -8.50 -5.55
CA ALA A 120 12.82 -8.64 -6.59
C ALA A 120 12.03 -7.34 -6.73
N ASP A 121 11.35 -7.17 -7.86
CA ASP A 121 10.44 -6.03 -8.05
C ASP A 121 9.30 -6.06 -7.02
N ILE A 122 8.86 -4.88 -6.59
CA ILE A 122 7.78 -4.67 -5.63
C ILE A 122 6.74 -3.76 -6.28
N ASP A 123 5.48 -4.19 -6.28
CA ASP A 123 4.33 -3.39 -6.74
C ASP A 123 3.22 -3.52 -5.68
N VAL A 124 2.94 -2.44 -4.97
CA VAL A 124 2.02 -2.43 -3.84
C VAL A 124 1.08 -1.22 -3.83
N ILE A 125 -0.13 -1.44 -3.34
CA ILE A 125 -1.19 -0.45 -3.26
C ILE A 125 -1.47 -0.14 -1.78
N ALA A 126 -1.47 1.13 -1.37
CA ALA A 126 -1.97 1.54 -0.06
C ALA A 126 -3.50 1.54 -0.06
N ASN A 127 -4.09 0.74 0.84
CA ASN A 127 -5.54 0.65 1.02
C ASN A 127 -5.99 1.60 2.13
N PHE A 128 -7.07 2.31 1.85
CA PHE A 128 -7.74 3.19 2.80
C PHE A 128 -9.19 2.75 2.97
N ALA A 129 -9.75 2.99 4.16
CA ALA A 129 -11.15 2.76 4.45
C ALA A 129 -11.77 4.04 5.01
N VAL A 130 -13.03 4.28 4.64
CA VAL A 130 -13.81 5.40 5.19
C VAL A 130 -14.09 5.14 6.67
N ASP A 131 -13.97 6.17 7.50
CA ASP A 131 -14.36 6.12 8.89
C ASP A 131 -15.89 5.99 8.99
N THR A 132 -16.36 5.25 9.99
CA THR A 132 -17.80 5.06 10.24
C THR A 132 -18.15 5.47 11.66
N PHE A 133 -19.36 5.98 11.83
CA PHE A 133 -19.88 6.43 13.13
C PHE A 133 -21.23 5.80 13.43
N SER A 134 -21.46 5.50 14.70
CA SER A 134 -22.75 5.01 15.19
C SER A 134 -23.68 6.15 15.59
N LEU A 135 -24.96 6.01 15.26
CA LEU A 135 -26.03 6.89 15.71
C LEU A 135 -27.04 6.04 16.47
N ASP A 136 -27.11 6.25 17.78
CA ASP A 136 -27.95 5.51 18.69
C ASP A 136 -29.02 6.43 19.29
N TYR A 137 -30.29 6.10 19.04
CA TYR A 137 -31.46 6.84 19.51
C TYR A 137 -32.25 5.99 20.49
N THR A 138 -32.53 6.52 21.67
CA THR A 138 -33.30 5.81 22.70
C THR A 138 -34.55 6.60 23.10
N ALA A 139 -35.70 5.94 23.29
CA ALA A 139 -36.86 6.58 23.90
C ALA A 139 -36.72 6.61 25.43
N GLY A 140 -36.93 7.79 26.03
CA GLY A 140 -37.25 7.91 27.45
C GLY A 140 -38.65 7.39 27.77
N ALA A 141 -39.02 7.42 29.05
CA ALA A 141 -40.36 7.01 29.48
C ALA A 141 -41.44 7.96 28.94
N GLY A 142 -42.62 7.42 28.59
CA GLY A 142 -43.76 8.21 28.10
C GLY A 142 -43.84 8.38 26.59
N GLY A 143 -43.06 7.59 25.83
CA GLY A 143 -43.14 7.54 24.38
C GLY A 143 -42.31 6.39 23.81
N SER A 144 -42.24 6.36 22.48
CA SER A 144 -41.48 5.39 21.69
C SER A 144 -40.78 6.08 20.52
N LEU A 145 -39.94 5.34 19.79
CA LEU A 145 -39.31 5.82 18.56
C LEU A 145 -39.78 4.99 17.36
N THR A 146 -39.95 5.63 16.21
CA THR A 146 -40.10 4.96 14.90
C THR A 146 -39.00 5.41 13.94
N GLY A 147 -38.61 4.52 13.03
CA GLY A 147 -37.41 4.67 12.19
C GLY A 147 -36.31 3.69 12.56
N GLU A 148 -35.10 3.89 12.02
CA GLU A 148 -33.92 3.10 12.36
C GLU A 148 -33.19 3.75 13.55
N THR A 149 -33.34 3.16 14.74
CA THR A 149 -32.84 3.76 16.00
C THR A 149 -31.39 3.45 16.32
N ALA A 150 -30.75 2.55 15.56
CA ALA A 150 -29.33 2.25 15.64
C ALA A 150 -28.79 2.21 14.22
N GLN A 151 -27.96 3.18 13.87
CA GLN A 151 -27.45 3.39 12.51
C GLN A 151 -25.92 3.36 12.53
N VAL A 152 -25.31 2.95 11.42
CA VAL A 152 -23.89 3.14 11.15
C VAL A 152 -23.78 3.87 9.82
N VAL A 153 -23.12 5.02 9.82
CA VAL A 153 -22.95 5.85 8.62
C VAL A 153 -21.49 6.16 8.39
N ASP A 154 -21.11 6.33 7.12
CA ASP A 154 -19.78 6.79 6.75
C ASP A 154 -19.56 8.25 7.17
N TYR A 155 -18.31 8.64 7.38
CA TYR A 155 -17.92 10.01 7.68
C TYR A 155 -18.52 11.01 6.69
N GLY A 156 -19.19 12.03 7.23
CA GLY A 156 -19.81 13.11 6.46
C GLY A 156 -21.13 12.74 5.77
N ASN A 157 -21.59 11.49 5.87
CA ASN A 157 -22.91 11.11 5.40
C ASN A 157 -24.00 11.46 6.43
N ASP A 158 -25.25 11.48 5.94
CA ASP A 158 -26.43 11.71 6.75
C ASP A 158 -26.99 10.38 7.27
N GLY A 159 -27.55 10.41 8.48
CA GLY A 159 -28.41 9.35 8.98
C GLY A 159 -29.80 9.36 8.34
N THR A 160 -30.65 8.44 8.78
CA THR A 160 -32.07 8.40 8.42
C THR A 160 -32.94 8.98 9.52
N ALA A 161 -34.15 9.41 9.15
CA ALA A 161 -35.05 10.09 10.08
C ALA A 161 -35.58 9.16 11.19
N VAL A 162 -35.53 9.64 12.44
CA VAL A 162 -36.11 8.98 13.62
C VAL A 162 -37.18 9.90 14.21
N THR A 163 -38.39 9.36 14.41
CA THR A 163 -39.53 10.10 14.96
C THR A 163 -39.74 9.71 16.41
N ALA A 164 -39.80 10.70 17.29
CA ALA A 164 -40.25 10.51 18.66
C ALA A 164 -41.79 10.53 18.70
N GLU A 165 -42.39 9.43 19.12
CA GLU A 165 -43.85 9.24 19.19
C GLU A 165 -44.29 9.21 20.66
N PRO A 166 -44.90 10.30 21.17
CA PRO A 166 -45.38 10.34 22.55
C PRO A 166 -46.52 9.34 22.78
N ASP A 167 -46.53 8.72 23.95
CA ASP A 167 -47.68 7.93 24.39
C ASP A 167 -48.89 8.85 24.65
N THR A 168 -50.09 8.27 24.77
CA THR A 168 -51.29 9.05 25.09
C THR A 168 -51.15 9.79 26.44
N GLY A 169 -51.38 11.10 26.42
CA GLY A 169 -51.23 11.98 27.59
C GLY A 169 -49.82 12.49 27.83
N TYR A 170 -48.92 12.29 26.85
CA TYR A 170 -47.57 12.83 26.83
C TYR A 170 -47.33 13.66 25.56
N HIS A 171 -46.33 14.53 25.59
CA HIS A 171 -45.74 15.18 24.44
C HIS A 171 -44.22 15.04 24.45
N PHE A 172 -43.63 15.07 23.24
CA PHE A 172 -42.19 15.12 23.06
C PHE A 172 -41.67 16.49 23.50
N VAL A 173 -40.59 16.50 24.27
CA VAL A 173 -39.98 17.73 24.81
C VAL A 173 -38.75 18.10 23.99
N ASP A 174 -37.74 17.24 24.05
CA ASP A 174 -36.44 17.41 23.42
C ASP A 174 -35.71 16.07 23.34
N TRP A 175 -34.61 16.03 22.60
CA TRP A 175 -33.57 15.04 22.73
C TRP A 175 -32.59 15.46 23.83
N SER A 176 -31.80 14.52 24.34
CA SER A 176 -30.84 14.76 25.45
C SER A 176 -29.73 15.78 25.13
N ASP A 177 -29.55 16.15 23.86
CA ASP A 177 -28.68 17.23 23.39
C ASP A 177 -29.41 18.57 23.20
N ALA A 178 -30.64 18.68 23.72
CA ALA A 178 -31.55 19.81 23.61
C ALA A 178 -32.09 20.09 22.19
N SER A 179 -31.88 19.19 21.22
CA SER A 179 -32.58 19.29 19.94
C SER A 179 -34.08 19.10 20.12
N THR A 180 -34.89 19.87 19.38
CA THR A 180 -36.36 19.75 19.39
C THR A 180 -36.91 19.24 18.06
N ASP A 181 -36.03 18.80 17.16
CA ASP A 181 -36.42 18.27 15.86
C ASP A 181 -37.17 16.94 16.01
N ASN A 182 -38.34 16.85 15.39
CA ASN A 182 -39.16 15.64 15.34
C ASN A 182 -40.01 15.62 14.05
N PRO A 183 -39.69 14.76 13.06
CA PRO A 183 -38.62 13.77 13.08
C PRO A 183 -37.22 14.41 13.13
N ARG A 184 -36.27 13.72 13.77
CA ARG A 184 -34.85 14.07 13.84
C ARG A 184 -34.08 13.38 12.73
N THR A 185 -33.12 14.07 12.12
CA THR A 185 -32.13 13.50 11.19
C THR A 185 -30.79 14.15 11.50
N ASP A 186 -29.78 13.36 11.82
CA ASP A 186 -28.42 13.85 11.99
C ASP A 186 -27.72 13.84 10.63
N VAL A 187 -27.27 15.02 10.19
CA VAL A 187 -26.67 15.25 8.87
C VAL A 187 -25.18 15.55 9.00
N ASN A 188 -24.39 15.22 7.98
CA ASN A 188 -22.94 15.42 7.95
C ASN A 188 -22.26 14.87 9.23
N VAL A 189 -22.47 13.58 9.50
CA VAL A 189 -22.03 12.94 10.75
C VAL A 189 -20.50 12.83 10.79
N MET A 190 -19.89 13.42 11.82
CA MET A 190 -18.43 13.46 12.00
C MET A 190 -17.96 12.79 13.30
N ALA A 191 -18.90 12.25 14.09
CA ALA A 191 -18.65 11.57 15.35
C ALA A 191 -19.86 10.70 15.70
N ASN A 192 -19.67 9.75 16.63
CA ASN A 192 -20.77 8.98 17.18
C ASN A 192 -21.79 9.90 17.88
N ILE A 193 -23.07 9.56 17.74
CA ILE A 193 -24.20 10.26 18.35
C ILE A 193 -24.96 9.25 19.21
N ASP A 194 -25.22 9.59 20.46
CA ASP A 194 -26.05 8.82 21.39
C ASP A 194 -27.00 9.78 22.09
N VAL A 195 -28.30 9.69 21.77
CA VAL A 195 -29.31 10.64 22.23
C VAL A 195 -30.60 9.96 22.70
N ILE A 196 -31.20 10.56 23.71
CA ILE A 196 -32.43 10.05 24.35
C ILE A 196 -33.56 11.05 24.11
N ALA A 197 -34.70 10.60 23.59
CA ALA A 197 -35.93 11.41 23.50
C ALA A 197 -36.61 11.54 24.87
N SER A 198 -36.85 12.77 25.31
CA SER A 198 -37.58 13.10 26.54
C SER A 198 -39.06 13.36 26.24
N PHE A 199 -39.93 12.83 27.10
CA PHE A 199 -41.37 13.06 27.04
C PHE A 199 -41.89 13.60 28.38
N ALA A 200 -42.88 14.48 28.34
CA ALA A 200 -43.54 15.03 29.52
C ALA A 200 -45.05 14.81 29.46
N VAL A 201 -45.69 14.69 30.62
CA VAL A 201 -47.15 14.57 30.73
C VAL A 201 -47.81 15.87 30.30
N ASP A 202 -48.91 15.78 29.56
CA ASP A 202 -49.71 16.93 29.16
C ASP A 202 -50.34 17.62 30.38
N THR A 203 -50.24 18.95 30.45
CA THR A 203 -50.78 19.78 31.53
C THR A 203 -52.06 20.50 31.15
#